data_AF-A0A842L630-F1
#
_entry.id   AF-A0A842L630-F1
#
_cell.length_a   1.000
_cell.length_b   1.000
_cell.length_c   1.000
_cell.angle_alpha   90.00
_cell.angle_beta   90.00
_cell.angle_gamma   90.00
#
_symmetry.space_group_name_H-M   'P 1'
#
loop_
_entity.id
_entity.type
_entity.pdbx_description
1 polymer ?
#
loop_
_entity_poly.entity_id
_entity_poly.type
_entity_poly.pdbx_seq_one_letter_code
_entity_poly.pdbx_strand_id
1 'polypeptide(L)'
;MIPSLILILSSYYTPLQWGIYCKTIILYYVIEILLLSFSRSVDGGDYLGTGEVRRVRIPRKGEIPGIVEQILGHGKLKVICSDGKTRLGRIPGKMKKRIWIREGDIVLVKPWEFQSDERADIVWRYTRTEANWLERRGYLNL
;
A
#
# COMPACT_ATOMS: atom_id res chain seq x y z
N MET A 1 19.19 64.39 24.87
CA MET A 1 17.81 64.05 24.46
C MET A 1 17.95 63.25 23.18
N ILE A 2 17.95 61.92 23.14
CA ILE A 2 17.01 60.93 23.69
C ILE A 2 17.82 59.70 24.16
N PRO A 3 17.71 59.30 25.44
CA PRO A 3 18.18 58.00 25.93
C PRO A 3 17.09 56.93 25.70
N SER A 4 17.38 55.67 26.07
CA SER A 4 16.40 54.61 26.44
C SER A 4 15.59 53.92 25.33
N LEU A 5 16.19 52.97 24.59
CA LEU A 5 15.44 51.83 24.04
C LEU A 5 16.24 50.55 23.75
N ILE A 6 17.58 50.53 23.88
CA ILE A 6 18.38 49.32 23.61
C ILE A 6 18.54 48.39 24.83
N LEU A 7 18.05 48.78 26.02
CA LEU A 7 18.24 48.00 27.25
C LEU A 7 17.04 47.14 27.72
N ILE A 8 15.95 47.01 26.95
CA ILE A 8 14.78 46.22 27.40
C ILE A 8 14.66 44.84 26.74
N LEU A 9 15.36 44.54 25.65
CA LEU A 9 15.29 43.20 25.02
C LEU A 9 16.46 42.26 25.34
N SER A 10 17.36 42.63 26.26
CA SER A 10 18.41 41.71 26.75
C SER A 10 18.12 41.12 28.15
N SER A 11 16.96 41.42 28.75
CA SER A 11 16.66 40.99 30.12
C SER A 11 15.57 39.92 30.26
N TYR A 12 15.04 39.39 29.16
CA TYR A 12 14.04 38.31 29.19
C TYR A 12 14.50 36.98 28.59
N TYR A 13 15.71 36.88 28.03
CA TYR A 13 16.27 35.58 27.64
C TYR A 13 17.08 34.99 28.78
N THR A 14 16.34 34.44 29.74
CA THR A 14 16.89 33.63 30.82
C THR A 14 17.60 32.38 30.26
N PRO A 15 18.72 31.94 30.87
CA PRO A 15 19.50 30.79 30.41
C PRO A 15 18.83 29.43 30.66
N LEU A 16 17.53 29.40 30.97
CA LEU A 16 16.75 28.18 31.24
C LEU A 16 16.01 27.61 30.01
N GLN A 17 16.10 28.24 28.83
CA GLN A 17 15.41 27.76 27.62
C GLN A 17 16.27 26.97 26.61
N TRP A 18 17.58 26.86 26.81
CA TRP A 18 18.47 26.10 25.91
C TRP A 18 18.36 24.57 26.08
N GLY A 19 17.78 24.08 27.18
CA GLY A 19 17.53 22.65 27.39
C GLY A 19 16.26 22.12 26.72
N ILE A 20 15.32 23.00 26.37
CA ILE A 20 14.01 22.63 25.81
C ILE A 20 14.08 22.67 24.28
N TYR A 21 14.66 23.72 23.68
CA TYR A 21 14.76 23.83 22.22
C TYR A 21 15.69 22.79 21.57
N CYS A 22 16.71 22.28 22.27
CA CYS A 22 17.57 21.21 21.75
C CYS A 22 16.94 19.81 21.87
N LYS A 23 16.15 19.56 22.93
CA LYS A 23 15.36 18.31 23.06
C LYS A 23 14.24 18.25 22.03
N THR A 24 13.55 19.37 21.81
CA THR A 24 12.42 19.43 20.87
C THR A 24 12.86 19.22 19.42
N ILE A 25 13.96 19.82 18.96
CA ILE A 25 14.46 19.65 17.58
C ILE A 25 14.95 18.21 17.31
N ILE A 26 15.63 17.58 18.26
CA ILE A 26 16.08 16.19 18.11
C ILE A 26 14.89 15.21 18.18
N LEU A 27 13.88 15.46 19.02
CA LEU A 27 12.65 14.65 19.04
C LEU A 27 11.85 14.76 17.74
N TYR A 28 11.77 15.94 17.10
CA TYR A 28 11.12 16.07 15.79
C TYR A 28 11.89 15.36 14.67
N TYR A 29 13.22 15.45 14.63
CA TYR A 29 14.04 14.73 13.64
C TYR A 29 13.98 13.21 13.84
N VAL A 30 13.94 12.71 15.08
CA VAL A 30 13.83 11.26 15.36
C VAL A 30 12.42 10.74 15.06
N ILE A 31 11.36 11.51 15.34
CA ILE A 31 9.97 11.14 14.98
C ILE A 31 9.78 11.11 13.45
N GLU A 32 10.36 12.07 12.71
CA GLU A 32 10.28 12.11 11.25
C GLU A 32 11.15 11.00 10.60
N ILE A 33 12.32 10.69 11.14
CA ILE A 33 13.15 9.54 10.72
C ILE A 33 12.48 8.20 11.04
N LEU A 34 11.76 8.07 12.18
CA LEU A 34 10.97 6.87 12.49
C LEU A 34 9.75 6.74 11.56
N LEU A 35 9.05 7.83 11.22
CA LEU A 35 7.91 7.81 10.29
C LEU A 35 8.33 7.53 8.85
N LEU A 36 9.52 7.99 8.44
CA LEU A 36 10.12 7.68 7.13
C LEU A 36 10.68 6.25 7.06
N SER A 37 10.98 5.61 8.19
CA SER A 37 11.40 4.21 8.28
C SER A 37 10.22 3.23 8.44
N PHE A 38 9.09 3.69 8.96
CA PHE A 38 7.89 2.86 9.16
C PHE A 38 7.06 2.69 7.87
N SER A 39 7.23 3.59 6.89
CA SER A 39 6.62 3.48 5.56
C SER A 39 7.47 2.65 4.60
N ARG A 40 7.80 1.41 4.97
CA ARG A 40 8.32 0.45 4.00
C ARG A 40 7.92 -0.98 4.34
N SER A 41 7.12 -1.53 3.45
CA SER A 41 6.99 -2.96 3.17
C SER A 41 6.45 -3.82 4.32
N VAL A 42 5.12 -3.78 4.49
CA VAL A 42 4.40 -4.98 4.98
C VAL A 42 4.33 -5.98 3.81
N ASP A 43 5.46 -6.55 3.41
CA ASP A 43 5.50 -7.63 2.41
C ASP A 43 4.99 -8.91 3.09
N GLY A 44 3.67 -9.10 2.98
CA GLY A 44 2.90 -10.21 3.57
C GLY A 44 3.17 -11.51 2.85
N GLY A 45 4.05 -12.30 3.47
CA GLY A 45 4.58 -13.59 3.07
C GLY A 45 3.66 -14.54 2.31
N ASP A 46 4.18 -15.00 1.18
CA ASP A 46 3.92 -16.33 0.62
C ASP A 46 5.14 -17.24 0.93
N TYR A 47 5.30 -17.66 2.19
CA TYR A 47 6.36 -18.61 2.57
C TYR A 47 5.80 -20.01 2.73
N LEU A 48 5.50 -20.71 1.62
CA LEU A 48 5.46 -22.17 1.56
C LEU A 48 5.72 -22.60 0.10
N GLY A 49 6.99 -22.61 -0.29
CA GLY A 49 7.41 -23.13 -1.58
C GLY A 49 8.92 -23.12 -1.69
N THR A 50 9.51 -24.31 -1.64
CA THR A 50 10.87 -24.64 -2.11
C THR A 50 11.20 -23.84 -3.37
N GLY A 51 12.46 -23.39 -3.50
CA GLY A 51 12.99 -22.53 -4.57
C GLY A 51 12.89 -23.11 -5.99
N GLU A 52 11.69 -23.47 -6.42
CA GLU A 52 11.34 -23.79 -7.79
C GLU A 52 11.03 -22.47 -8.49
N VAL A 53 11.59 -22.30 -9.69
CA VAL A 53 11.27 -21.20 -10.60
C VAL A 53 9.78 -21.32 -10.96
N ARG A 54 8.92 -20.71 -10.15
CA ARG A 54 7.48 -20.75 -10.35
C ARG A 54 7.17 -19.90 -11.57
N ARG A 55 6.73 -20.57 -12.64
CA ARG A 55 6.30 -19.90 -13.88
C ARG A 55 5.16 -18.93 -13.55
N VAL A 56 5.36 -17.66 -13.89
CA VAL A 56 4.36 -16.61 -13.70
C VAL A 56 3.11 -16.96 -14.53
N ARG A 57 1.94 -16.90 -13.90
CA ARG A 57 0.67 -17.14 -14.60
C ARG A 57 0.31 -15.94 -15.47
N ILE A 58 0.20 -16.16 -16.77
CA ILE A 58 -0.25 -15.15 -17.74
C ILE A 58 -1.79 -15.06 -17.70
N PRO A 59 -2.38 -13.85 -17.73
CA PRO A 59 -3.84 -13.67 -17.84
C PRO A 59 -4.39 -14.31 -19.13
N ARG A 60 -5.53 -15.00 -19.03
CA ARG A 60 -6.23 -15.61 -20.18
C ARG A 60 -7.32 -14.71 -20.74
N LYS A 61 -7.89 -15.08 -21.89
CA LYS A 61 -9.05 -14.39 -22.47
C LYS A 61 -10.20 -14.36 -21.47
N GLY A 62 -10.68 -13.15 -21.15
CA GLY A 62 -11.74 -12.90 -20.17
C GLY A 62 -11.27 -12.85 -18.71
N GLU A 63 -9.98 -12.97 -18.42
CA GLU A 63 -9.41 -12.62 -17.12
C GLU A 63 -8.78 -11.22 -17.22
N ILE A 64 -9.07 -10.36 -16.25
CA ILE A 64 -8.63 -8.97 -16.23
C ILE A 64 -7.80 -8.77 -14.95
N PRO A 65 -6.56 -8.29 -15.05
CA PRO A 65 -5.81 -7.92 -13.86
C PRO A 65 -6.37 -6.65 -13.21
N GLY A 66 -6.18 -6.52 -11.91
CA GLY A 66 -6.66 -5.38 -11.14
C GLY A 66 -5.91 -5.21 -9.83
N ILE A 67 -6.06 -4.03 -9.23
CA ILE A 67 -5.54 -3.69 -7.90
C ILE A 67 -6.66 -3.73 -6.87
N VAL A 68 -6.39 -4.35 -5.71
CA VAL A 68 -7.33 -4.34 -4.60
C VAL A 68 -7.37 -2.94 -3.99
N GLU A 69 -8.50 -2.27 -4.09
CA GLU A 69 -8.73 -0.95 -3.51
C GLU A 69 -9.07 -1.08 -2.03
N GLN A 70 -10.04 -1.93 -1.70
CA GLN A 70 -10.53 -2.09 -0.34
C GLN A 70 -11.01 -3.52 -0.07
N ILE A 71 -10.75 -4.03 1.13
CA ILE A 71 -11.32 -5.30 1.58
C ILE A 71 -12.71 -5.06 2.16
N LEU A 72 -13.69 -5.79 1.65
CA LEU A 72 -15.06 -5.76 2.17
C LEU A 72 -15.29 -6.95 3.11
N GLY A 73 -16.33 -6.82 3.94
CA GLY A 73 -16.79 -7.94 4.76
C GLY A 73 -17.23 -9.15 3.95
N HIS A 74 -17.41 -10.29 4.62
CA HIS A 74 -17.96 -11.53 4.04
C HIS A 74 -17.15 -12.13 2.88
N GLY A 75 -15.84 -11.86 2.81
CA GLY A 75 -14.97 -12.43 1.77
C GLY A 75 -15.19 -11.80 0.39
N LYS A 76 -15.66 -10.55 0.36
CA LYS A 76 -15.72 -9.72 -0.83
C LYS A 76 -14.60 -8.70 -0.78
N LEU A 77 -14.18 -8.19 -1.93
CA LEU A 77 -13.27 -7.06 -2.00
C LEU A 77 -13.60 -6.17 -3.20
N LYS A 78 -13.19 -4.91 -3.13
CA LYS A 78 -13.37 -3.92 -4.17
C LYS A 78 -12.08 -3.90 -5.00
N VAL A 79 -12.17 -4.18 -6.30
CA VAL A 79 -11.01 -4.22 -7.22
C VAL A 79 -11.20 -3.15 -8.27
N ILE A 80 -10.15 -2.36 -8.50
CA ILE A 80 -10.04 -1.51 -9.68
C ILE A 80 -9.35 -2.34 -10.75
N CYS A 81 -10.09 -2.67 -11.80
CA CYS A 81 -9.57 -3.47 -12.91
C CYS A 81 -8.85 -2.58 -13.93
N SER A 82 -7.95 -3.16 -14.73
CA SER A 82 -7.23 -2.45 -15.81
C SER A 82 -8.13 -1.90 -16.93
N ASP A 83 -9.42 -2.25 -16.94
CA ASP A 83 -10.41 -1.64 -17.82
C ASP A 83 -11.03 -0.35 -17.26
N GLY A 84 -10.56 0.11 -16.09
CA GLY A 84 -11.04 1.31 -15.40
C GLY A 84 -12.34 1.12 -14.62
N LYS A 85 -12.92 -0.09 -14.60
CA LYS A 85 -14.14 -0.37 -13.83
C LYS A 85 -13.80 -0.91 -12.45
N THR A 86 -14.56 -0.48 -11.45
CA THR A 86 -14.47 -1.01 -10.09
C THR A 86 -15.49 -2.13 -9.89
N ARG A 87 -15.02 -3.32 -9.51
CA ARG A 87 -15.85 -4.53 -9.34
C ARG A 87 -15.81 -5.06 -7.92
N LEU A 88 -16.90 -5.70 -7.53
CA LEU A 88 -17.00 -6.52 -6.32
C LEU A 88 -16.48 -7.93 -6.62
N GLY A 89 -15.24 -8.19 -6.18
CA GLY A 89 -14.58 -9.48 -6.27
C GLY A 89 -14.97 -10.42 -5.14
N ARG A 90 -15.36 -11.66 -5.46
CA ARG A 90 -15.57 -12.75 -4.49
C ARG A 90 -14.31 -13.60 -4.34
N ILE A 91 -13.89 -13.82 -3.10
CA ILE A 91 -12.72 -14.67 -2.80
C ILE A 91 -13.17 -16.14 -2.73
N PRO A 92 -12.62 -17.04 -3.57
CA PRO A 92 -12.94 -18.46 -3.47
C PRO A 92 -12.40 -19.03 -2.16
N GLY A 93 -13.16 -19.94 -1.53
CA GLY A 93 -12.82 -20.50 -0.22
C GLY A 93 -11.43 -21.16 -0.16
N LYS A 94 -10.96 -21.74 -1.27
CA LYS A 94 -9.61 -22.31 -1.40
C LYS A 94 -8.52 -21.25 -1.20
N MET A 95 -8.73 -20.04 -1.72
CA MET A 95 -7.78 -18.94 -1.61
C MET A 95 -7.81 -18.31 -0.22
N LYS A 96 -9.01 -18.11 0.34
CA LYS A 96 -9.21 -17.54 1.68
C LYS A 96 -8.42 -18.28 2.78
N LYS A 97 -8.21 -19.59 2.62
CA LYS A 97 -7.44 -20.41 3.58
C LYS A 97 -5.92 -20.36 3.38
N ARG A 98 -5.43 -19.97 2.21
CA ARG A 98 -4.02 -20.14 1.80
C ARG A 98 -3.25 -18.84 1.73
N ILE A 99 -3.91 -17.77 1.28
CA ILE A 99 -3.24 -16.52 0.91
C ILE A 99 -3.95 -15.38 1.64
N TRP A 100 -3.14 -14.54 2.27
CA TRP A 100 -3.60 -13.29 2.87
C TRP A 100 -3.56 -12.20 1.81
N ILE A 101 -4.69 -11.54 1.58
CA ILE A 101 -4.81 -10.44 0.63
C ILE A 101 -4.89 -9.15 1.43
N ARG A 102 -4.12 -8.14 1.00
CA ARG A 102 -4.14 -6.79 1.54
C ARG A 102 -4.59 -5.79 0.47
N GLU A 103 -4.90 -4.58 0.92
CA GLU A 103 -5.13 -3.45 0.03
C GLU A 103 -3.83 -3.12 -0.73
N GLY A 104 -3.95 -2.80 -2.02
CA GLY A 104 -2.81 -2.59 -2.91
C GLY A 104 -2.23 -3.86 -3.54
N ASP A 105 -2.70 -5.06 -3.18
CA ASP A 105 -2.27 -6.30 -3.85
C ASP A 105 -2.80 -6.35 -5.29
N ILE A 106 -1.98 -6.90 -6.19
CA ILE A 106 -2.37 -7.12 -7.59
C ILE A 106 -3.01 -8.50 -7.73
N VAL A 107 -4.22 -8.53 -8.25
CA VAL A 107 -5.07 -9.71 -8.36
C VAL A 107 -5.53 -9.94 -9.78
N LEU A 108 -5.78 -11.20 -10.12
CA LEU A 108 -6.42 -11.59 -11.37
C LEU A 108 -7.90 -11.84 -11.13
N VAL A 109 -8.73 -11.13 -11.89
CA VAL A 109 -10.18 -11.11 -11.73
C VAL A 109 -10.86 -11.71 -12.95
N LYS A 110 -11.90 -12.52 -12.73
CA LYS A 110 -12.77 -13.03 -13.79
C LYS A 110 -14.17 -12.44 -13.59
N PRO A 111 -14.62 -11.50 -14.44
CA PRO A 111 -15.98 -10.98 -14.36
C PRO A 111 -17.01 -12.08 -14.57
N TRP A 112 -18.17 -11.91 -13.96
CA TRP A 112 -19.30 -12.81 -14.16
C TRP A 112 -19.92 -12.60 -15.56
N GLU A 113 -20.55 -13.65 -16.08
CA GLU A 113 -21.27 -13.58 -17.36
C GLU A 113 -22.52 -12.70 -17.23
N PHE A 114 -23.20 -12.78 -16.07
CA PHE A 114 -24.27 -11.86 -15.70
C PHE A 114 -23.69 -10.77 -14.78
N GLN A 115 -23.94 -9.50 -15.08
CA GLN A 115 -23.39 -8.35 -14.34
C GLN A 115 -21.84 -8.24 -14.41
N SER A 116 -21.29 -8.33 -15.62
CA SER A 116 -19.84 -8.25 -15.89
C SER A 116 -19.16 -6.98 -15.39
N ASP A 117 -19.92 -5.91 -15.20
CA ASP A 117 -19.40 -4.59 -14.84
C ASP A 117 -19.34 -4.35 -13.34
N GLU A 118 -20.14 -5.08 -12.56
CA GLU A 118 -20.27 -4.89 -11.12
C GLU A 118 -19.63 -6.03 -10.33
N ARG A 119 -19.68 -7.26 -10.85
CA ARG A 119 -19.34 -8.46 -10.07
C ARG A 119 -18.29 -9.31 -10.76
N ALA A 120 -17.42 -9.89 -9.94
CA ALA A 120 -16.38 -10.77 -10.42
C ALA A 120 -15.92 -11.79 -9.36
N ASP A 121 -15.21 -12.82 -9.80
CA ASP A 121 -14.49 -13.75 -8.93
C ASP A 121 -12.98 -13.52 -9.00
N ILE A 122 -12.28 -13.69 -7.87
CA ILE A 122 -10.83 -13.55 -7.80
C ILE A 122 -10.19 -14.92 -8.05
N VAL A 123 -9.35 -14.99 -9.06
CA VAL A 123 -8.74 -16.24 -9.52
C VAL A 123 -7.35 -16.42 -8.93
N TRP A 124 -6.57 -15.34 -8.87
CA TRP A 124 -5.16 -15.40 -8.45
C TRP A 124 -4.74 -14.12 -7.74
N ARG A 125 -3.80 -14.23 -6.81
CA ARG A 125 -3.03 -13.10 -6.26
C ARG A 125 -1.62 -13.18 -6.81
N TYR A 126 -1.14 -12.11 -7.42
CA TYR A 126 0.24 -12.01 -7.85
C TYR A 126 1.12 -11.54 -6.70
N THR A 127 2.31 -12.13 -6.59
CA THR A 127 3.37 -11.56 -5.76
C THR A 127 3.92 -10.30 -6.41
N ARG A 128 4.62 -9.46 -5.63
CA ARG A 128 5.26 -8.25 -6.14
C ARG A 128 6.22 -8.53 -7.32
N THR A 129 6.99 -9.62 -7.25
CA THR A 129 7.91 -10.02 -8.31
C THR A 129 7.17 -10.43 -9.59
N GLU A 130 6.06 -11.17 -9.44
CA GLU A 130 5.21 -11.56 -10.57
C GLU A 130 4.52 -10.35 -11.21
N ALA A 131 4.05 -9.40 -10.39
CA ALA A 131 3.47 -8.14 -10.85
C ALA A 131 4.48 -7.32 -11.66
N ASN A 132 5.70 -7.11 -11.15
CA ASN A 132 6.76 -6.41 -11.87
C ASN A 132 7.16 -7.12 -13.18
N TRP A 133 6.99 -8.45 -13.25
CA TRP A 133 7.21 -9.18 -14.50
C TRP A 133 6.08 -8.94 -15.51
N LEU A 134 4.82 -8.89 -15.06
CA LEU A 134 3.66 -8.62 -15.92
C LEU A 134 3.66 -7.19 -16.46
N GLU A 135 4.03 -6.22 -15.63
CA GLU A 135 4.17 -4.80 -16.01
C GLU A 135 5.20 -4.63 -17.12
N ARG A 136 6.40 -5.20 -16.96
CA ARG A 136 7.46 -5.18 -17.99
C ARG A 136 7.05 -5.82 -19.32
N ARG A 137 6.04 -6.70 -19.30
CA ARG A 137 5.50 -7.35 -20.49
C ARG A 137 4.28 -6.62 -21.07
N GLY A 138 3.79 -5.57 -20.43
CA GLY A 138 2.63 -4.79 -20.87
C GLY A 138 1.28 -5.48 -20.61
N TYR A 139 1.22 -6.43 -19.67
CA TYR A 139 -0.05 -7.06 -19.27
C TYR A 139 -0.80 -6.28 -18.20
N LEU A 140 -0.11 -5.41 -17.46
CA LEU A 140 -0.69 -4.51 -16.48
C LEU A 140 -0.64 -3.09 -17.05
N ASN A 141 -1.82 -2.56 -17.37
CA ASN A 141 -2.02 -1.13 -17.57
C ASN A 141 -2.97 -0.68 -16.46
N LEU A 142 -2.41 -0.27 -15.33
CA LEU A 142 -3.15 0.23 -14.16
C LEU A 142 -2.83 1.71 -13.98
#